data_AF-G1KFD3-F1
#
_entry.id   AF-G1KFD3-F1
#
_cell.length_a   1.000
_cell.length_b   1.000
_cell.length_c   1.000
_cell.angle_alpha   90.00
_cell.angle_beta   90.00
_cell.angle_gamma   90.00
#
_symmetry.space_group_name_H-M   'P 1'
#
loop_
_entity.id
_entity.type
_entity.pdbx_description
1 polymer ?
#
loop_
_entity_poly.entity_id
_entity_poly.type
_entity_poly.pdbx_seq_one_letter_code
_entity_poly.pdbx_strand_id
1 'polypeptide(L)'
;NPQFKKQRCRQALGLVRLSREKLRVGLGLYKVNTIYGDTIILPCHLEVPNGLMFGKWKYVSSLFAFRSATKKNVQYDDVPEYKDRLSLSENYTLSINNARIGDEKKFVCMLVTEDNVFEQATIVKVFKQPSQPEIISQAEYLETEQLKMLGQCIAKDGYPEGNLTWFKNGIVLQPVEETIVIHEQTNVDQASGLYTVISSLEYKPTKDDTDAQFTCTVTYFAPTGQETMRSESAVFEIHYPTEKVKIQVLSQRNSIKEGDNITLKCSGNGNPPPQEFLFYIPGEPEPIRSSSLYALIDVRRNATGEYRCALTDESLMDSTIITIHYLDLSLTPSGEVIKQIGEALPVSCTISSSRNATVFWLKDNTRMRSSPSFSSLQYQDAGNYICETTLQEVEGLKKRQILTLIVQGKPQIKMTKKTSTDGSYKTISCHVEGFPKPAVQWTSSGGVINKTEETKYMNGKFVSKIKIAPEENVTLTCIAENQLERTVNSLNVSAISIPESDEPEEKSDDNMENVNDQAKLIVGIVVGLLLAALVAGVAYWLYVKKSKSASKHVDKDLGNIEENKKLEENNHKSEA
;
A
#
# COMPACT_ATOMS: atom_id res chain seq x y z
N ASN A 1 28.39 -17.67 -56.41
CA ASN A 1 29.44 -17.91 -57.43
C ASN A 1 30.69 -18.48 -56.74
N PRO A 2 30.77 -19.80 -56.45
CA PRO A 2 31.99 -20.43 -55.97
C PRO A 2 32.59 -21.34 -57.06
N GLN A 3 33.83 -21.11 -57.45
CA GLN A 3 34.53 -21.96 -58.42
C GLN A 3 35.85 -22.45 -57.83
N PHE A 4 35.91 -23.79 -57.66
CA PHE A 4 37.04 -24.69 -58.00
C PHE A 4 38.34 -24.55 -57.17
N LYS A 5 39.03 -25.60 -56.69
CA LYS A 5 39.25 -26.98 -57.21
C LYS A 5 39.65 -27.95 -56.09
N LYS A 6 38.99 -29.12 -56.08
CA LYS A 6 39.54 -30.42 -55.63
C LYS A 6 40.60 -30.89 -56.62
N GLN A 7 41.72 -31.46 -56.16
CA GLN A 7 42.56 -32.29 -57.02
C GLN A 7 43.09 -33.54 -56.31
N ARG A 8 42.54 -34.66 -56.82
CA ARG A 8 42.81 -36.09 -56.70
C ARG A 8 44.18 -36.57 -56.16
N CYS A 9 44.06 -37.55 -55.25
CA CYS A 9 44.95 -38.69 -55.08
C CYS A 9 45.15 -39.51 -56.37
N ARG A 10 46.40 -39.92 -56.64
CA ARG A 10 46.73 -41.13 -57.42
C ARG A 10 47.91 -41.85 -56.79
N GLN A 11 47.69 -43.15 -56.59
CA GLN A 11 48.65 -44.15 -56.13
C GLN A 11 49.82 -44.31 -57.13
N ALA A 12 51.01 -44.55 -56.59
CA ALA A 12 52.07 -45.29 -57.28
C ALA A 12 52.58 -46.36 -56.30
N LEU A 13 52.26 -47.63 -56.60
CA LEU A 13 52.91 -48.79 -56.02
C LEU A 13 54.32 -48.90 -56.59
N GLY A 14 55.34 -48.83 -55.73
CA GLY A 14 56.71 -49.22 -56.04
C GLY A 14 57.23 -50.13 -54.92
N LEU A 15 57.28 -51.43 -55.21
CA LEU A 15 57.96 -52.43 -54.39
C LEU A 15 59.47 -52.15 -54.41
N VAL A 16 60.04 -51.77 -53.28
CA VAL A 16 61.50 -51.82 -53.06
C VAL A 16 61.76 -52.63 -51.79
N ARG A 17 62.61 -53.64 -51.95
CA ARG A 17 63.01 -54.64 -50.95
C ARG A 17 63.68 -53.97 -49.75
N LEU A 18 63.37 -54.51 -48.58
CA LEU A 18 64.01 -54.28 -47.29
C LEU A 18 65.54 -54.41 -47.36
N SER A 19 66.26 -53.31 -47.19
CA SER A 19 67.55 -53.31 -46.51
C SER A 19 67.32 -52.89 -45.06
N ARG A 20 67.72 -53.76 -44.12
CA ARG A 20 67.83 -53.41 -42.70
C ARG A 20 68.96 -52.40 -42.54
N GLU A 21 68.65 -51.13 -42.68
CA GLU A 21 69.47 -50.06 -42.10
C GLU A 21 68.86 -49.65 -40.77
N LYS A 22 69.72 -49.64 -39.75
CA LYS A 22 69.40 -49.26 -38.37
C LYS A 22 68.67 -47.92 -38.38
N LEU A 23 67.44 -47.92 -37.88
CA LEU A 23 66.72 -46.73 -37.46
C LEU A 23 67.67 -45.94 -36.52
N ARG A 24 68.15 -44.78 -36.95
CA ARG A 24 68.77 -43.80 -36.04
C ARG A 24 67.68 -43.34 -35.08
N VAL A 25 67.85 -43.67 -33.80
CA VAL A 25 66.99 -43.23 -32.69
C VAL A 25 67.07 -41.70 -32.56
N GLY A 26 65.92 -41.11 -32.24
CA GLY A 26 65.55 -39.72 -32.51
C GLY A 26 66.47 -38.63 -31.95
N LEU A 27 66.67 -37.60 -32.78
CA LEU A 27 66.98 -36.22 -32.38
C LEU A 27 65.76 -35.59 -31.68
N GLY A 28 65.32 -36.16 -30.56
CA GLY A 28 64.33 -35.55 -29.69
C GLY A 28 65.02 -34.58 -28.73
N LEU A 29 64.69 -33.30 -28.78
CA LEU A 29 65.08 -32.36 -27.74
C LEU A 29 64.25 -32.66 -26.48
N TYR A 30 64.90 -33.02 -25.37
CA TYR A 30 64.19 -33.31 -24.13
C TYR A 30 63.86 -32.00 -23.40
N LYS A 31 62.71 -31.95 -22.72
CA LYS A 31 62.28 -30.80 -21.94
C LYS A 31 62.03 -31.23 -20.50
N VAL A 32 62.63 -30.51 -19.54
CA VAL A 32 62.43 -30.71 -18.11
C VAL A 32 61.75 -29.47 -17.56
N ASN A 33 60.54 -29.66 -17.03
CA ASN A 33 59.82 -28.62 -16.30
C ASN A 33 60.18 -28.73 -14.82
N THR A 34 60.51 -27.60 -14.19
CA THR A 34 60.85 -27.53 -12.76
C THR A 34 60.10 -26.36 -12.13
N ILE A 35 59.83 -26.45 -10.84
CA ILE A 35 59.29 -25.33 -10.07
C ILE A 35 60.47 -24.49 -9.55
N TYR A 36 60.29 -23.17 -9.49
CA TYR A 36 61.27 -22.26 -8.89
C TYR A 36 61.52 -22.62 -7.42
N GLY A 37 62.79 -22.75 -7.04
CA GLY A 37 63.22 -23.20 -5.70
C GLY A 37 63.40 -24.72 -5.58
N ASP A 38 62.81 -25.52 -6.48
CA ASP A 38 62.95 -26.98 -6.45
C ASP A 38 64.31 -27.45 -7.00
N THR A 39 64.54 -28.76 -6.96
CA THR A 39 65.75 -29.37 -7.56
C THR A 39 65.46 -29.78 -9.00
N ILE A 40 66.25 -29.25 -9.94
CA ILE A 40 66.19 -29.62 -11.35
C ILE A 40 66.86 -30.98 -11.52
N ILE A 41 66.17 -31.96 -12.07
CA ILE A 41 66.72 -33.30 -12.35
C ILE A 41 66.88 -33.46 -13.86
N LEU A 42 68.13 -33.57 -14.31
CA LEU A 42 68.51 -33.69 -15.73
C LEU A 42 69.04 -35.10 -15.99
N PRO A 43 68.17 -36.07 -16.32
CA PRO A 43 68.60 -37.41 -16.70
C PRO A 43 69.41 -37.38 -17.99
N CYS A 44 70.52 -38.13 -18.02
CA CYS A 44 71.22 -38.42 -19.27
C CYS A 44 70.57 -39.65 -19.92
N HIS A 45 69.82 -39.46 -21.01
CA HIS A 45 69.13 -40.57 -21.69
C HIS A 45 70.00 -41.28 -22.74
N LEU A 46 71.31 -40.99 -22.76
CA LEU A 46 72.26 -41.72 -23.58
C LEU A 46 72.51 -43.09 -22.95
N GLU A 47 72.40 -44.15 -23.75
CA GLU A 47 72.86 -45.47 -23.33
C GLU A 47 74.38 -45.42 -23.06
N VAL A 48 74.83 -45.99 -21.95
CA VAL A 48 76.23 -45.99 -21.56
C VAL A 48 77.04 -46.82 -22.56
N PRO A 49 77.95 -46.22 -23.34
CA PRO A 49 78.68 -46.93 -24.38
C PRO A 49 79.78 -47.83 -23.78
N ASN A 50 80.08 -48.93 -24.48
CA ASN A 50 81.24 -49.77 -24.16
C ASN A 50 82.54 -48.97 -24.33
N GLY A 51 83.45 -49.06 -23.35
CA GLY A 51 84.69 -48.27 -23.37
C GLY A 51 84.51 -46.80 -22.97
N LEU A 52 83.44 -46.48 -22.23
CA LEU A 52 83.25 -45.13 -21.69
C LEU A 52 84.49 -44.67 -20.91
N MET A 53 85.04 -43.51 -21.28
CA MET A 53 86.15 -42.89 -20.56
C MET A 53 85.62 -41.97 -19.46
N PHE A 54 84.66 -41.11 -19.80
CA PHE A 54 84.01 -40.17 -18.88
C PHE A 54 82.69 -39.65 -19.44
N GLY A 55 81.83 -39.18 -18.55
CA GLY A 55 80.64 -38.42 -18.87
C GLY A 55 80.76 -36.98 -18.37
N LYS A 56 80.20 -36.04 -19.11
CA LYS A 56 80.22 -34.61 -18.76
C LYS A 56 78.96 -33.88 -19.16
N TRP A 57 78.64 -32.82 -18.42
CA TRP A 57 77.59 -31.87 -18.76
C TRP A 57 78.20 -30.53 -19.17
N LYS A 58 77.69 -29.95 -20.27
CA LYS A 58 77.93 -28.54 -20.64
C LYS A 58 76.63 -27.76 -20.62
N TYR A 59 76.72 -26.46 -20.41
CA TYR A 59 75.68 -25.51 -20.78
C TYR A 59 76.34 -24.41 -21.62
N VAL A 60 75.73 -24.05 -22.75
CA VAL A 60 76.36 -23.16 -23.75
C VAL A 60 77.75 -23.72 -24.15
N SER A 61 78.83 -22.93 -24.02
CA SER A 61 80.22 -23.30 -24.33
C SER A 61 81.03 -23.69 -23.09
N SER A 62 80.43 -23.64 -21.90
CA SER A 62 81.10 -23.89 -20.62
C SER A 62 80.87 -25.32 -20.14
N LEU A 63 81.96 -25.97 -19.74
CA LEU A 63 81.93 -27.23 -19.01
C LEU A 63 81.48 -26.97 -17.56
N PHE A 64 80.95 -27.99 -16.90
CA PHE A 64 80.20 -27.77 -15.67
C PHE A 64 80.26 -28.90 -14.64
N ALA A 65 80.07 -30.13 -15.10
CA ALA A 65 80.21 -31.31 -14.26
C ALA A 65 80.85 -32.44 -15.08
N PHE A 66 81.79 -33.15 -14.47
CA PHE A 66 82.59 -34.19 -15.08
C PHE A 66 82.72 -35.38 -14.13
N ARG A 67 82.51 -36.59 -14.65
CA ARG A 67 82.75 -37.83 -13.92
C ARG A 67 83.47 -38.84 -14.79
N SER A 68 84.62 -39.30 -14.32
CA SER A 68 85.37 -40.38 -14.97
C SER A 68 84.65 -41.72 -14.77
N ALA A 69 84.71 -42.60 -15.77
CA ALA A 69 84.18 -43.96 -15.64
C ALA A 69 85.04 -44.84 -14.71
N THR A 70 86.33 -44.52 -14.53
CA THR A 70 87.27 -45.31 -13.73
C THR A 70 87.52 -44.72 -12.34
N LYS A 71 87.26 -43.43 -12.12
CA LYS A 71 87.41 -42.75 -10.82
C LYS A 71 86.04 -42.40 -10.23
N LYS A 72 85.84 -42.66 -8.93
CA LYS A 72 84.57 -42.36 -8.24
C LYS A 72 84.31 -40.86 -8.01
N ASN A 73 85.31 -39.99 -8.18
CA ASN A 73 85.19 -38.57 -7.88
C ASN A 73 84.53 -37.79 -9.03
N VAL A 74 83.66 -36.86 -8.67
CA VAL A 74 83.09 -35.86 -9.59
C VAL A 74 83.91 -34.58 -9.50
N GLN A 75 84.18 -33.97 -10.65
CA GLN A 75 84.79 -32.64 -10.75
C GLN A 75 83.74 -31.66 -11.26
N TYR A 76 83.68 -30.48 -10.65
CA TYR A 76 82.82 -29.38 -11.07
C TYR A 76 83.69 -28.20 -11.46
N ASP A 77 83.29 -27.49 -12.50
CA ASP A 77 83.94 -26.23 -12.87
C ASP A 77 83.49 -25.10 -11.94
N ASP A 78 84.38 -24.14 -11.67
CA ASP A 78 84.09 -23.00 -10.82
C ASP A 78 83.22 -21.98 -11.57
N VAL A 79 81.92 -22.26 -11.62
CA VAL A 79 80.92 -21.37 -12.18
C VAL A 79 80.15 -20.72 -11.03
N PRO A 80 80.34 -19.41 -10.77
CA PRO A 80 79.78 -18.73 -9.60
C PRO A 80 78.26 -18.87 -9.43
N GLU A 81 77.51 -18.90 -10.53
CA GLU A 81 76.04 -19.04 -10.57
C GLU A 81 75.54 -20.36 -9.96
N TYR A 82 76.39 -21.39 -9.95
CA TYR A 82 76.02 -22.77 -9.63
C TYR A 82 76.87 -23.41 -8.54
N LYS A 83 77.77 -22.63 -7.95
CA LYS A 83 78.55 -23.01 -6.78
C LYS A 83 77.62 -23.61 -5.71
N ASP A 84 77.99 -24.79 -5.21
CA ASP A 84 77.28 -25.56 -4.18
C ASP A 84 75.85 -26.03 -4.56
N ARG A 85 75.44 -25.89 -5.83
CA ARG A 85 74.10 -26.29 -6.32
C ARG A 85 74.11 -27.59 -7.12
N LEU A 86 75.29 -28.13 -7.46
CA LEU A 86 75.42 -29.23 -8.40
C LEU A 86 75.68 -30.56 -7.74
N SER A 87 75.02 -31.59 -8.25
CA SER A 87 75.36 -32.99 -7.95
C SER A 87 75.27 -33.84 -9.22
N LEU A 88 76.26 -34.71 -9.43
CA LEU A 88 76.28 -35.66 -10.54
C LEU A 88 76.27 -37.10 -9.99
N SER A 89 75.19 -37.82 -10.28
CA SER A 89 74.98 -39.19 -9.82
C SER A 89 75.73 -40.24 -10.66
N GLU A 90 75.63 -41.52 -10.29
CA GLU A 90 76.36 -42.62 -10.96
C GLU A 90 75.89 -42.92 -12.37
N ASN A 91 74.61 -42.67 -12.65
CA ASN A 91 74.01 -42.81 -13.97
C ASN A 91 74.16 -41.53 -14.82
N TYR A 92 75.08 -40.63 -14.44
CA TYR A 92 75.32 -39.34 -15.10
C TYR A 92 74.10 -38.38 -15.11
N THR A 93 73.12 -38.58 -14.22
CA THR A 93 72.04 -37.60 -14.01
C THR A 93 72.57 -36.41 -13.21
N LEU A 94 72.44 -35.22 -13.78
CA LEU A 94 72.82 -33.96 -13.15
C LEU A 94 71.63 -33.42 -12.35
N SER A 95 71.85 -33.05 -11.09
CA SER A 95 70.85 -32.34 -10.29
C SER A 95 71.33 -30.94 -9.93
N ILE A 96 70.47 -29.94 -10.09
CA ILE A 96 70.73 -28.54 -9.77
C ILE A 96 69.75 -28.10 -8.67
N ASN A 97 70.24 -27.87 -7.46
CA ASN A 97 69.42 -27.47 -6.31
C ASN A 97 69.01 -25.99 -6.42
N ASN A 98 67.83 -25.66 -5.86
CA ASN A 98 67.29 -24.30 -5.79
C ASN A 98 67.17 -23.66 -7.17
N ALA A 99 66.27 -24.17 -8.00
CA ALA A 99 66.04 -23.72 -9.38
C ALA A 99 65.71 -22.23 -9.43
N ARG A 100 66.35 -21.51 -10.35
CA ARG A 100 66.18 -20.07 -10.60
C ARG A 100 65.75 -19.86 -12.04
N ILE A 101 65.12 -18.73 -12.35
CA ILE A 101 64.75 -18.37 -13.72
C ILE A 101 65.96 -18.36 -14.66
N GLY A 102 67.12 -17.94 -14.16
CA GLY A 102 68.38 -18.00 -14.89
C GLY A 102 68.75 -19.40 -15.38
N ASP A 103 68.26 -20.47 -14.74
CA ASP A 103 68.55 -21.86 -15.12
C ASP A 103 67.75 -22.34 -16.35
N GLU A 104 66.87 -21.52 -16.92
CA GLU A 104 66.22 -21.79 -18.22
C GLU A 104 67.23 -21.78 -19.37
N LYS A 105 68.06 -22.82 -19.44
CA LYS A 105 69.13 -22.99 -20.42
C LYS A 105 69.02 -24.35 -21.10
N LYS A 106 69.78 -24.50 -22.18
CA LYS A 106 70.01 -25.77 -22.85
C LYS A 106 71.25 -26.43 -22.23
N PHE A 107 71.02 -27.53 -21.53
CA PHE A 107 72.07 -28.39 -20.98
C PHE A 107 72.32 -29.56 -21.93
N VAL A 108 73.57 -29.98 -22.07
CA VAL A 108 73.95 -31.09 -22.96
C VAL A 108 74.76 -32.11 -22.18
N CYS A 109 74.21 -33.32 -22.04
CA CYS A 109 74.94 -34.49 -21.58
C CYS A 109 75.86 -34.98 -22.70
N MET A 110 77.11 -35.32 -22.38
CA MET A 110 78.01 -35.99 -23.30
C MET A 110 78.64 -37.22 -22.66
N LEU A 111 78.62 -38.33 -23.39
CA LEU A 111 79.36 -39.54 -23.05
C LEU A 111 80.50 -39.71 -24.06
N VAL A 112 81.73 -39.80 -23.56
CA VAL A 112 82.95 -39.78 -24.40
C VAL A 112 83.68 -41.11 -24.32
N THR A 113 83.94 -41.69 -25.49
CA THR A 113 84.77 -42.88 -25.73
C THR A 113 86.02 -42.48 -26.51
N GLU A 114 86.97 -43.39 -26.69
CA GLU A 114 88.21 -43.12 -27.43
C GLU A 114 87.94 -42.59 -28.85
N ASP A 115 86.95 -43.18 -29.54
CA ASP A 115 86.67 -42.88 -30.95
C ASP A 115 85.46 -41.98 -31.19
N ASN A 116 84.57 -41.79 -30.20
CA ASN A 116 83.28 -41.11 -30.40
C ASN A 116 82.81 -40.28 -29.19
N VAL A 117 82.03 -39.23 -29.49
CA VAL A 117 81.31 -38.40 -28.53
C VAL A 117 79.81 -38.50 -28.80
N PHE A 118 79.05 -38.96 -27.81
CA PHE A 118 77.60 -38.99 -27.86
C PHE A 118 77.06 -37.78 -27.10
N GLU A 119 76.20 -36.97 -27.72
CA GLU A 119 75.61 -35.78 -27.08
C GLU A 119 74.08 -35.88 -27.04
N GLN A 120 73.49 -35.39 -25.95
CA GLN A 120 72.04 -35.24 -25.82
C GLN A 120 71.70 -33.94 -25.12
N ALA A 121 70.79 -33.17 -25.73
CA ALA A 121 70.36 -31.89 -25.19
C ALA A 121 69.02 -31.96 -24.45
N THR A 122 68.97 -31.25 -23.33
CA THR A 122 67.78 -31.03 -22.51
C THR A 122 67.58 -29.53 -22.28
N ILE A 123 66.38 -29.01 -22.52
CA ILE A 123 65.98 -27.64 -22.18
C ILE A 123 65.27 -27.65 -20.83
N VAL A 124 65.71 -26.80 -19.93
CA VAL A 124 65.03 -26.53 -18.66
C VAL A 124 63.98 -25.44 -18.85
N LYS A 125 62.79 -25.65 -18.29
CA LYS A 125 61.76 -24.63 -18.12
C LYS A 125 61.36 -24.52 -16.66
N VAL A 126 61.36 -23.30 -16.14
CA VAL A 126 61.11 -22.97 -14.74
C VAL A 126 59.72 -22.35 -14.64
N PHE A 127 58.97 -22.76 -13.62
CA PHE A 127 57.63 -22.25 -13.36
C PHE A 127 57.53 -21.80 -11.91
N LYS A 128 56.84 -20.69 -11.66
CA LYS A 128 56.49 -20.20 -10.34
C LYS A 128 55.03 -19.75 -10.38
N GLN A 129 54.22 -20.40 -9.57
CA GLN A 129 52.83 -20.00 -9.34
C GLN A 129 52.80 -18.61 -8.67
N PRO A 130 52.01 -17.66 -9.20
CA PRO A 130 51.85 -16.34 -8.58
C PRO A 130 51.06 -16.41 -7.26
N SER A 131 51.07 -15.32 -6.49
CA SER A 131 50.15 -15.15 -5.36
C SER A 131 48.69 -15.22 -5.80
N GLN A 132 47.79 -15.59 -4.89
CA GLN A 132 46.36 -15.45 -5.16
C GLN A 132 46.07 -13.97 -5.51
N PRO A 133 45.30 -13.69 -6.59
CA PRO A 133 45.05 -12.32 -6.99
C PRO A 133 44.18 -11.62 -5.95
N GLU A 134 44.52 -10.37 -5.65
CA GLU A 134 43.81 -9.55 -4.66
C GLU A 134 43.38 -8.23 -5.28
N ILE A 135 42.16 -7.76 -4.97
CA ILE A 135 41.67 -6.45 -5.39
C ILE A 135 42.00 -5.45 -4.28
N ILE A 136 42.97 -4.58 -4.54
CA ILE A 136 43.43 -3.50 -3.66
C ILE A 136 42.97 -2.14 -4.18
N SER A 137 43.21 -1.07 -3.39
CA SER A 137 42.87 0.31 -3.78
C SER A 137 41.39 0.47 -4.19
N GLN A 138 40.51 -0.23 -3.49
CA GLN A 138 39.08 -0.29 -3.77
C GLN A 138 38.41 1.07 -3.60
N ALA A 139 37.50 1.42 -4.50
CA ALA A 139 36.62 2.57 -4.30
C ALA A 139 35.73 2.36 -3.07
N GLU A 140 35.48 3.42 -2.31
CA GLU A 140 34.50 3.40 -1.21
C GLU A 140 33.07 3.23 -1.75
N TYR A 141 32.77 3.91 -2.86
CA TYR A 141 31.49 3.87 -3.57
C TYR A 141 31.70 4.27 -5.04
N LEU A 142 30.76 3.91 -5.91
CA LEU A 142 30.77 4.25 -7.33
C LEU A 142 29.55 5.11 -7.69
N GLU A 143 29.74 6.19 -8.45
CA GLU A 143 28.66 7.09 -8.87
C GLU A 143 28.17 6.73 -10.28
N THR A 144 26.86 6.58 -10.46
CA THR A 144 26.28 6.35 -11.79
C THR A 144 26.63 7.47 -12.74
N GLU A 145 26.77 7.12 -14.01
CA GLU A 145 27.13 8.04 -15.10
C GLU A 145 28.55 8.63 -15.03
N GLN A 146 29.37 8.26 -14.04
CA GLN A 146 30.75 8.71 -13.93
C GLN A 146 31.73 7.54 -14.03
N LEU A 147 32.78 7.70 -14.83
CA LEU A 147 33.89 6.76 -14.89
C LEU A 147 34.77 6.97 -13.66
N LYS A 148 34.90 5.95 -12.81
CA LYS A 148 35.69 5.99 -11.57
C LYS A 148 36.57 4.75 -11.45
N MET A 149 37.76 4.92 -10.86
CA MET A 149 38.63 3.80 -10.53
C MET A 149 37.96 2.91 -9.48
N LEU A 150 37.64 1.67 -9.86
CA LEU A 150 36.99 0.68 -9.01
C LEU A 150 38.01 0.00 -8.09
N GLY A 151 39.19 -0.33 -8.63
CA GLY A 151 40.27 -0.95 -7.87
C GLY A 151 41.38 -1.49 -8.77
N GLN A 152 42.41 -2.05 -8.13
CA GLN A 152 43.55 -2.65 -8.80
C GLN A 152 43.66 -4.11 -8.38
N CYS A 153 43.68 -5.02 -9.35
CA CYS A 153 43.95 -6.42 -9.13
C CYS A 153 45.46 -6.66 -9.21
N ILE A 154 46.04 -7.36 -8.23
CA ILE A 154 47.48 -7.66 -8.18
C ILE A 154 47.72 -9.16 -7.97
N ALA A 155 48.62 -9.74 -8.75
CA ALA A 155 49.18 -11.08 -8.54
C ALA A 155 50.71 -11.03 -8.60
N LYS A 156 51.38 -11.42 -7.53
CA LYS A 156 52.82 -11.25 -7.32
C LYS A 156 53.60 -12.52 -7.60
N ASP A 157 54.90 -12.35 -7.84
CA ASP A 157 55.90 -13.42 -7.81
C ASP A 157 55.64 -14.61 -8.77
N GLY A 158 55.06 -14.36 -9.95
CA GLY A 158 54.76 -15.38 -10.97
C GLY A 158 55.85 -15.51 -12.04
N TYR A 159 56.03 -16.71 -12.59
CA TYR A 159 56.86 -16.92 -13.79
C TYR A 159 56.42 -18.19 -14.55
N PRO A 160 56.28 -18.17 -15.88
CA PRO A 160 56.31 -17.02 -16.79
C PRO A 160 55.24 -15.95 -16.47
N GLU A 161 55.30 -14.80 -17.15
CA GLU A 161 54.32 -13.72 -17.00
C GLU A 161 52.88 -14.23 -17.21
N GLY A 162 51.98 -13.84 -16.30
CA GLY A 162 50.56 -14.19 -16.34
C GLY A 162 49.70 -13.01 -16.78
N ASN A 163 48.43 -13.26 -17.08
CA ASN A 163 47.47 -12.23 -17.51
C ASN A 163 46.32 -12.12 -16.51
N LEU A 164 45.89 -10.89 -16.22
CA LEU A 164 44.75 -10.62 -15.35
C LEU A 164 43.48 -10.42 -16.19
N THR A 165 42.34 -10.82 -15.65
CA THR A 165 41.05 -10.66 -16.32
C THR A 165 39.99 -10.32 -15.28
N TRP A 166 39.23 -9.26 -15.53
CA TRP A 166 38.15 -8.81 -14.66
C TRP A 166 36.82 -9.46 -15.00
N PHE A 167 36.01 -9.68 -13.97
CA PHE A 167 34.69 -10.28 -14.07
C PHE A 167 33.68 -9.49 -13.23
N LYS A 168 32.48 -9.33 -13.76
CA LYS A 168 31.29 -8.82 -13.06
C LYS A 168 30.23 -9.90 -13.08
N ASN A 169 29.79 -10.35 -11.91
CA ASN A 169 28.82 -11.45 -11.75
C ASN A 169 29.24 -12.72 -12.53
N GLY A 170 30.54 -13.00 -12.58
CA GLY A 170 31.11 -14.13 -13.33
C GLY A 170 31.21 -13.95 -14.84
N ILE A 171 30.82 -12.79 -15.39
CA ILE A 171 30.94 -12.44 -16.81
C ILE A 171 32.21 -11.62 -17.01
N VAL A 172 33.03 -11.99 -18.00
CA VAL A 172 34.26 -11.27 -18.36
C VAL A 172 33.92 -9.83 -18.77
N LEU A 173 34.61 -8.86 -18.16
CA LEU A 173 34.54 -7.46 -18.57
C LEU A 173 35.51 -7.23 -19.73
N GLN A 174 34.97 -6.76 -20.86
CA GLN A 174 35.76 -6.34 -22.01
C GLN A 174 35.93 -4.82 -21.99
N PRO A 175 37.08 -4.28 -22.45
CA PRO A 175 37.26 -2.85 -22.59
C PRO A 175 36.20 -2.24 -23.51
N VAL A 176 35.52 -1.21 -23.04
CA VAL A 176 34.51 -0.44 -23.79
C VAL A 176 34.81 1.02 -23.52
N GLU A 177 35.03 1.80 -24.58
CA GLU A 177 35.33 3.23 -24.47
C GLU A 177 34.33 3.93 -23.54
N GLU A 178 34.84 4.79 -22.66
CA GLU A 178 34.09 5.60 -21.69
C GLU A 178 33.25 4.82 -20.64
N THR A 179 33.25 3.49 -20.66
CA THR A 179 32.47 2.65 -19.73
C THR A 179 33.33 1.68 -18.93
N ILE A 180 34.28 1.01 -19.59
CA ILE A 180 35.18 0.01 -19.00
C ILE A 180 36.58 0.29 -19.53
N VAL A 181 37.43 0.88 -18.69
CA VAL A 181 38.83 1.16 -19.02
C VAL A 181 39.71 0.27 -18.16
N ILE A 182 40.54 -0.54 -18.81
CA ILE A 182 41.45 -1.48 -18.14
C ILE A 182 42.88 -1.09 -18.48
N HIS A 183 43.69 -0.85 -17.45
CA HIS A 183 45.11 -0.54 -17.58
C HIS A 183 45.94 -1.65 -16.97
N GLU A 184 46.78 -2.29 -17.78
CA GLU A 184 47.65 -3.39 -17.36
C GLU A 184 49.09 -2.90 -17.17
N GLN A 185 49.74 -3.38 -16.11
CA GLN A 185 51.11 -3.08 -15.77
C GLN A 185 51.79 -4.34 -15.24
N THR A 186 53.02 -4.60 -15.70
CA THR A 186 53.85 -5.69 -15.19
C THR A 186 55.15 -5.13 -14.61
N ASN A 187 55.46 -5.51 -13.37
CA ASN A 187 56.71 -5.18 -12.71
C ASN A 187 57.58 -6.44 -12.60
N VAL A 188 58.90 -6.30 -12.82
CA VAL A 188 59.85 -7.41 -12.73
C VAL A 188 60.78 -7.16 -11.55
N ASP A 189 60.87 -8.14 -10.64
CA ASP A 189 61.87 -8.12 -9.59
C ASP A 189 63.26 -8.38 -10.19
N GLN A 190 64.16 -7.40 -10.12
CA GLN A 190 65.46 -7.46 -10.78
C GLN A 190 66.38 -8.55 -10.21
N ALA A 191 66.18 -8.98 -8.97
CA ALA A 191 67.04 -9.97 -8.32
C ALA A 191 66.63 -11.41 -8.65
N SER A 192 65.33 -11.68 -8.66
CA SER A 192 64.76 -13.01 -8.89
C SER A 192 64.33 -13.25 -10.34
N GLY A 193 63.95 -12.18 -11.06
CA GLY A 193 63.33 -12.22 -12.38
C GLY A 193 61.83 -12.51 -12.38
N LEU A 194 61.19 -12.55 -11.19
CA LEU A 194 59.77 -12.86 -11.04
C LEU A 194 58.88 -11.67 -11.45
N TYR A 195 57.71 -11.98 -12.01
CA TYR A 195 56.74 -10.99 -12.46
C TYR A 195 55.67 -10.71 -11.39
N THR A 196 55.35 -9.43 -11.21
CA THR A 196 54.15 -8.97 -10.52
C THR A 196 53.25 -8.27 -11.54
N VAL A 197 52.09 -8.85 -11.79
CA VAL A 197 51.11 -8.33 -12.75
C VAL A 197 50.03 -7.56 -12.01
N ILE A 198 49.68 -6.39 -12.54
CA ILE A 198 48.75 -5.43 -11.95
C ILE A 198 47.77 -5.01 -13.05
N SER A 199 46.47 -5.00 -12.75
CA SER A 199 45.44 -4.52 -13.66
C SER A 199 44.53 -3.55 -12.91
N SER A 200 44.45 -2.30 -13.37
CA SER A 200 43.56 -1.28 -12.83
C SER A 200 42.27 -1.25 -13.64
N LEU A 201 41.12 -1.23 -12.97
CA LEU A 201 39.80 -1.15 -13.60
C LEU A 201 39.15 0.20 -13.26
N GLU A 202 38.85 0.99 -14.28
CA GLU A 202 37.90 2.09 -14.20
C GLU A 202 36.58 1.64 -14.82
N TYR A 203 35.49 1.92 -14.10
CA TYR A 203 34.17 1.39 -14.43
C TYR A 203 33.11 2.48 -14.21
N LYS A 204 32.24 2.64 -15.20
CA LYS A 204 31.08 3.53 -15.16
C LYS A 204 29.85 2.69 -14.74
N PRO A 205 29.40 2.79 -13.47
CA PRO A 205 28.35 1.92 -12.97
C PRO A 205 26.95 2.36 -13.43
N THR A 206 26.03 1.42 -13.37
CA THR A 206 24.59 1.61 -13.57
C THR A 206 23.84 1.24 -12.29
N LYS A 207 22.56 1.59 -12.17
CA LYS A 207 21.74 1.22 -11.00
C LYS A 207 21.60 -0.30 -10.82
N ASP A 208 21.66 -1.05 -11.92
CA ASP A 208 21.57 -2.51 -11.91
C ASP A 208 22.84 -3.17 -11.34
N ASP A 209 23.88 -2.38 -11.05
CA ASP A 209 25.12 -2.84 -10.44
C ASP A 209 25.04 -2.90 -8.91
N THR A 210 23.88 -2.57 -8.35
CA THR A 210 23.59 -2.80 -6.93
C THR A 210 23.81 -4.29 -6.62
N ASP A 211 24.61 -4.58 -5.59
CA ASP A 211 25.02 -5.94 -5.19
C ASP A 211 25.85 -6.71 -6.24
N ALA A 212 26.31 -6.07 -7.32
CA ALA A 212 27.17 -6.72 -8.30
C ALA A 212 28.52 -7.10 -7.69
N GLN A 213 28.96 -8.31 -8.01
CA GLN A 213 30.22 -8.86 -7.51
C GLN A 213 31.31 -8.73 -8.57
N PHE A 214 32.37 -8.03 -8.20
CA PHE A 214 33.57 -7.88 -9.02
C PHE A 214 34.64 -8.86 -8.53
N THR A 215 35.20 -9.61 -9.47
CA THR A 215 36.33 -10.51 -9.23
C THR A 215 37.38 -10.34 -10.31
N CYS A 216 38.59 -10.75 -10.01
CA CYS A 216 39.68 -10.79 -10.96
C CYS A 216 40.30 -12.19 -10.98
N THR A 217 40.73 -12.66 -12.14
CA THR A 217 41.48 -13.92 -12.27
C THR A 217 42.85 -13.69 -12.87
N VAL A 218 43.86 -14.36 -12.31
CA VAL A 218 45.17 -14.48 -12.95
C VAL A 218 45.23 -15.80 -13.72
N THR A 219 45.62 -15.72 -14.99
CA THR A 219 45.91 -16.86 -15.85
C THR A 219 47.41 -16.99 -16.00
N TYR A 220 47.99 -18.13 -15.63
CA TYR A 220 49.44 -18.35 -15.61
C TYR A 220 49.82 -19.73 -16.13
N PHE A 221 51.09 -19.92 -16.49
CA PHE A 221 51.61 -21.20 -16.96
C PHE A 221 52.20 -22.01 -15.81
N ALA A 222 51.74 -23.24 -15.67
CA ALA A 222 52.26 -24.28 -14.78
C ALA A 222 52.95 -25.39 -15.62
N PRO A 223 53.69 -26.32 -14.99
CA PRO A 223 54.32 -27.45 -15.68
C PRO A 223 53.34 -28.31 -16.50
N THR A 224 52.09 -28.36 -16.08
CA THR A 224 50.95 -29.13 -16.61
C THR A 224 50.21 -28.42 -17.74
N GLY A 225 50.40 -27.11 -17.91
CA GLY A 225 49.65 -26.29 -18.87
C GLY A 225 49.26 -24.94 -18.28
N GLN A 226 48.18 -24.36 -18.79
CA GLN A 226 47.67 -23.08 -18.32
C GLN A 226 46.67 -23.29 -17.19
N GLU A 227 46.84 -22.54 -16.10
CA GLU A 227 45.99 -22.60 -14.91
C GLU A 227 45.46 -21.21 -14.56
N THR A 228 44.40 -21.16 -13.76
CA THR A 228 43.76 -19.91 -13.34
C THR A 228 43.50 -19.90 -11.84
N MET A 229 43.64 -18.73 -11.23
CA MET A 229 43.27 -18.47 -9.84
C MET A 229 42.39 -17.22 -9.78
N ARG A 230 41.39 -17.22 -8.90
CA ARG A 230 40.43 -16.14 -8.73
C ARG A 230 40.60 -15.43 -7.39
N SER A 231 40.33 -14.13 -7.38
CA SER A 231 40.29 -13.29 -6.19
C SER A 231 39.03 -13.54 -5.38
N GLU A 232 39.01 -13.04 -4.15
CA GLU A 232 37.74 -12.83 -3.43
C GLU A 232 36.85 -11.82 -4.17
N SER A 233 35.53 -11.90 -3.95
CA SER A 233 34.55 -10.98 -4.52
C SER A 233 34.54 -9.64 -3.78
N ALA A 234 34.61 -8.54 -4.53
CA ALA A 234 34.39 -7.19 -4.05
C ALA A 234 32.98 -6.70 -4.46
N VAL A 235 32.28 -6.04 -3.55
CA VAL A 235 30.96 -5.42 -3.78
C VAL A 235 31.06 -3.95 -3.37
N PHE A 236 30.46 -3.06 -4.16
CA PHE A 236 30.57 -1.62 -3.99
C PHE A 236 29.20 -0.99 -3.80
N GLU A 237 29.13 0.05 -2.97
CA GLU A 237 27.93 0.86 -2.86
C GLU A 237 27.77 1.72 -4.13
N ILE A 238 26.60 1.64 -4.76
CA ILE A 238 26.29 2.42 -5.97
C ILE A 238 25.49 3.65 -5.58
N HIS A 239 26.09 4.82 -5.78
CA HIS A 239 25.44 6.10 -5.61
C HIS A 239 24.79 6.57 -6.90
N TYR A 240 23.55 7.04 -6.79
CA TYR A 240 22.80 7.56 -7.91
C TYR A 240 21.84 8.66 -7.47
N PRO A 241 21.60 9.67 -8.32
CA PRO A 241 20.74 10.79 -7.98
C PRO A 241 19.27 10.36 -7.84
N THR A 242 18.51 11.18 -7.13
CA THR A 242 17.04 11.02 -7.06
C THR A 242 16.42 11.34 -8.41
N GLU A 243 15.53 10.46 -8.88
CA GLU A 243 14.75 10.62 -10.11
C GLU A 243 13.25 10.81 -9.83
N LYS A 244 12.79 10.43 -8.64
CA LYS A 244 11.41 10.53 -8.20
C LYS A 244 11.35 11.04 -6.77
N VAL A 245 10.59 12.12 -6.58
CA VAL A 245 10.20 12.62 -5.27
C VAL A 245 8.77 12.13 -4.98
N LYS A 246 8.49 11.83 -3.72
CA LYS A 246 7.15 11.45 -3.27
C LYS A 246 6.80 12.18 -1.99
N ILE A 247 5.64 12.85 -1.98
CA ILE A 247 5.04 13.43 -0.76
C ILE A 247 3.97 12.48 -0.21
N GLN A 248 3.94 12.32 1.11
CA GLN A 248 2.99 11.49 1.84
C GLN A 248 2.47 12.26 3.04
N VAL A 249 1.16 12.19 3.28
CA VAL A 249 0.54 12.79 4.46
C VAL A 249 0.44 11.73 5.55
N LEU A 250 1.20 11.92 6.62
CA LEU A 250 1.15 11.08 7.81
C LEU A 250 0.16 11.69 8.82
N SER A 251 -0.91 10.95 9.09
CA SER A 251 -1.94 11.32 10.06
C SER A 251 -2.39 10.08 10.84
N GLN A 252 -2.77 10.27 12.10
CA GLN A 252 -3.39 9.21 12.91
C GLN A 252 -4.87 8.98 12.55
N ARG A 253 -5.47 9.89 11.78
CA ARG A 253 -6.89 9.90 11.42
C ARG A 253 -7.05 9.84 9.91
N ASN A 254 -8.06 9.10 9.45
CA ASN A 254 -8.40 9.00 8.02
C ASN A 254 -8.91 10.32 7.41
N SER A 255 -9.48 11.19 8.25
CA SER A 255 -9.99 12.51 7.87
C SER A 255 -9.36 13.56 8.76
N ILE A 256 -8.81 14.61 8.16
CA ILE A 256 -8.14 15.70 8.88
C ILE A 256 -9.17 16.80 9.17
N LYS A 257 -9.32 17.19 10.43
CA LYS A 257 -10.25 18.22 10.90
C LYS A 257 -9.52 19.45 11.42
N GLU A 258 -10.24 20.56 11.57
CA GLU A 258 -9.67 21.73 12.26
C GLU A 258 -9.17 21.38 13.66
N GLY A 259 -7.95 21.79 13.99
CA GLY A 259 -7.28 21.50 15.26
C GLY A 259 -6.47 20.20 15.26
N ASP A 260 -6.52 19.39 14.20
CA ASP A 260 -5.67 18.21 14.08
C ASP A 260 -4.20 18.61 13.78
N ASN A 261 -3.29 17.67 14.05
CA ASN A 261 -1.88 17.78 13.68
C ASN A 261 -1.58 16.78 12.55
N ILE A 262 -0.85 17.21 11.53
CA ILE A 262 -0.44 16.36 10.40
C ILE A 262 1.06 16.47 10.20
N THR A 263 1.68 15.44 9.62
CA THR A 263 3.10 15.48 9.24
C THR A 263 3.24 15.13 7.77
N LEU A 264 3.86 16.00 7.01
CA LEU A 264 4.24 15.73 5.63
C LEU A 264 5.55 14.97 5.64
N LYS A 265 5.59 13.84 4.95
CA LYS A 265 6.81 13.08 4.69
C LYS A 265 7.16 13.19 3.23
N CYS A 266 8.37 13.63 2.95
CA CYS A 266 8.93 13.67 1.62
C CYS A 266 10.07 12.66 1.49
N SER A 267 10.14 11.96 0.36
CA SER A 267 11.17 10.96 0.09
C SER A 267 11.64 11.03 -1.35
N GLY A 268 12.95 10.96 -1.56
CA GLY A 268 13.59 10.75 -2.85
C GLY A 268 14.06 9.30 -2.99
N ASN A 269 14.05 8.77 -4.21
CA ASN A 269 14.49 7.40 -4.49
C ASN A 269 16.00 7.26 -4.77
N GLY A 270 16.80 8.31 -4.62
CA GLY A 270 18.26 8.26 -4.84
C GLY A 270 19.02 7.50 -3.75
N ASN A 271 20.26 7.14 -4.05
CA ASN A 271 21.20 6.58 -3.08
C ASN A 271 22.48 7.43 -3.02
N PRO A 272 22.85 8.01 -1.86
CA PRO A 272 22.05 8.07 -0.64
C PRO A 272 20.77 8.90 -0.83
N PRO A 273 19.72 8.67 -0.02
CA PRO A 273 18.50 9.45 -0.11
C PRO A 273 18.75 10.93 0.27
N PRO A 274 18.04 11.89 -0.34
CA PRO A 274 18.18 13.30 0.02
C PRO A 274 17.85 13.54 1.49
N GLN A 275 18.68 14.34 2.16
CA GLN A 275 18.54 14.62 3.59
C GLN A 275 17.57 15.79 3.87
N GLU A 276 17.40 16.69 2.90
CA GLU A 276 16.59 17.89 3.01
C GLU A 276 15.72 18.09 1.78
N PHE A 277 14.59 18.77 1.98
CA PHE A 277 13.60 19.08 0.97
C PHE A 277 13.02 20.48 1.19
N LEU A 278 12.40 21.02 0.15
CA LEU A 278 11.61 22.25 0.19
C LEU A 278 10.12 21.90 0.24
N PHE A 279 9.41 22.35 1.28
CA PHE A 279 7.97 22.19 1.41
C PHE A 279 7.25 23.47 1.03
N TYR A 280 6.30 23.37 0.09
CA TYR A 280 5.42 24.46 -0.32
C TYR A 280 4.08 24.25 0.37
N ILE A 281 3.77 25.15 1.30
CA ILE A 281 2.57 25.11 2.14
C ILE A 281 1.58 26.18 1.66
N PRO A 282 0.28 25.86 1.46
CA PRO A 282 -0.72 26.86 1.07
C PRO A 282 -0.74 28.05 2.03
N GLY A 283 -0.57 29.26 1.49
CA GLY A 283 -0.62 30.51 2.24
C GLY A 283 0.74 31.00 2.77
N GLU A 284 1.79 30.17 2.71
CA GLU A 284 3.15 30.60 3.02
C GLU A 284 3.81 31.21 1.77
N PRO A 285 4.46 32.38 1.89
CA PRO A 285 5.04 33.08 0.74
C PRO A 285 6.32 32.42 0.21
N GLU A 286 7.07 31.74 1.08
CA GLU A 286 8.36 31.12 0.79
C GLU A 286 8.33 29.63 1.13
N PRO A 287 9.04 28.77 0.37
CA PRO A 287 9.14 27.37 0.70
C PRO A 287 9.94 27.16 1.99
N ILE A 288 9.54 26.18 2.76
CA ILE A 288 10.18 25.84 4.03
C ILE A 288 11.19 24.72 3.79
N ARG A 289 12.47 25.00 4.03
CA ARG A 289 13.52 23.99 4.04
C ARG A 289 13.44 23.18 5.32
N SER A 290 13.29 21.87 5.19
CA SER A 290 13.25 20.95 6.32
C SER A 290 13.86 19.60 5.97
N SER A 291 13.95 18.73 6.98
CA SER A 291 14.30 17.31 6.78
C SER A 291 13.26 16.58 5.93
N SER A 292 13.37 15.26 5.80
CA SER A 292 12.32 14.43 5.16
C SER A 292 10.92 14.52 5.82
N LEU A 293 10.79 15.15 6.99
CA LEU A 293 9.54 15.33 7.72
C LEU A 293 9.28 16.81 8.05
N TYR A 294 8.04 17.26 7.85
CA TYR A 294 7.57 18.59 8.26
C TYR A 294 6.20 18.49 8.96
N ALA A 295 6.12 18.95 10.21
CA ALA A 295 4.92 18.86 11.03
C ALA A 295 4.10 20.16 11.01
N LEU A 296 2.80 20.05 10.75
CA LEU A 296 1.83 21.13 10.89
C LEU A 296 0.94 20.83 12.10
N ILE A 297 0.83 21.81 13.00
CA ILE A 297 0.10 21.70 14.28
C ILE A 297 -1.11 22.61 14.23
N ASP A 298 -2.22 22.19 14.84
CA ASP A 298 -3.45 22.97 14.97
C ASP A 298 -3.96 23.51 13.62
N VAL A 299 -4.10 22.61 12.64
CA VAL A 299 -4.43 23.00 11.26
C VAL A 299 -5.81 23.66 11.18
N ARG A 300 -5.94 24.70 10.35
CA ARG A 300 -7.16 25.51 10.19
C ARG A 300 -7.72 25.38 8.79
N ARG A 301 -9.00 25.68 8.58
CA ARG A 301 -9.68 25.51 7.27
C ARG A 301 -8.99 26.18 6.08
N ASN A 302 -8.29 27.29 6.31
CA ASN A 302 -7.54 28.02 5.29
C ASN A 302 -6.28 27.29 4.80
N ALA A 303 -5.79 26.30 5.53
CA ALA A 303 -4.68 25.44 5.12
C ALA A 303 -5.16 24.32 4.15
N THR A 304 -6.44 24.28 3.79
CA THR A 304 -6.92 23.41 2.70
C THR A 304 -6.28 23.85 1.39
N GLY A 305 -5.62 22.92 0.69
CA GLY A 305 -4.96 23.24 -0.57
C GLY A 305 -4.02 22.14 -1.05
N GLU A 306 -3.26 22.49 -2.08
CA GLU A 306 -2.21 21.63 -2.62
C GLU A 306 -0.89 21.87 -1.89
N TYR A 307 -0.35 20.81 -1.32
CA TYR A 307 0.94 20.78 -0.67
C TYR A 307 1.94 20.16 -1.61
N ARG A 308 3.12 20.77 -1.72
CA ARG A 308 4.18 20.25 -2.60
C ARG A 308 5.46 20.04 -1.82
N CYS A 309 6.23 19.06 -2.25
CA CYS A 309 7.59 18.88 -1.79
C CYS A 309 8.53 18.78 -3.00
N ALA A 310 9.66 19.48 -2.94
CA ALA A 310 10.70 19.43 -3.97
C ALA A 310 12.08 19.13 -3.38
N LEU A 311 13.00 18.70 -4.24
CA LEU A 311 14.43 18.75 -3.92
C LEU A 311 14.89 20.20 -3.68
N THR A 312 16.01 20.38 -2.99
CA THR A 312 16.54 21.72 -2.66
C THR A 312 16.98 22.54 -3.87
N ASP A 313 17.20 21.89 -5.02
CA ASP A 313 17.50 22.52 -6.30
C ASP A 313 16.25 22.70 -7.19
N GLU A 314 15.07 22.37 -6.67
CA GLU A 314 13.77 22.43 -7.34
C GLU A 314 13.65 21.59 -8.63
N SER A 315 14.61 20.70 -8.89
CA SER A 315 14.67 19.89 -10.13
C SER A 315 13.54 18.87 -10.24
N LEU A 316 13.08 18.35 -9.09
CA LEU A 316 12.00 17.37 -8.97
C LEU A 316 11.05 17.76 -7.85
N MET A 317 9.76 17.59 -8.09
CA MET A 317 8.72 17.86 -7.10
C MET A 317 7.56 16.87 -7.20
N ASP A 318 6.83 16.71 -6.10
CA ASP A 318 5.58 15.96 -6.02
C ASP A 318 4.54 16.77 -5.23
N SER A 319 3.25 16.50 -5.48
CA SER A 319 2.16 17.24 -4.85
C SER A 319 1.03 16.34 -4.33
N THR A 320 0.35 16.82 -3.29
CA THR A 320 -0.83 16.18 -2.72
C THR A 320 -1.83 17.23 -2.26
N ILE A 321 -3.12 16.96 -2.43
CA ILE A 321 -4.18 17.86 -1.96
C ILE A 321 -4.64 17.42 -0.57
N ILE A 322 -4.67 18.37 0.36
CA ILE A 322 -5.15 18.14 1.73
C ILE A 322 -6.42 18.96 1.95
N THR A 323 -7.49 18.31 2.38
CA THR A 323 -8.75 18.95 2.76
C THR A 323 -8.92 18.92 4.27
N ILE A 324 -9.08 20.10 4.88
CA ILE A 324 -9.32 20.23 6.32
C ILE A 324 -10.81 20.38 6.55
N HIS A 325 -11.38 19.43 7.30
CA HIS A 325 -12.81 19.37 7.53
C HIS A 325 -13.25 20.23 8.71
N TYR A 326 -14.32 21.01 8.49
CA TYR A 326 -14.93 21.88 9.48
C TYR A 326 -16.46 21.87 9.37
N LEU A 327 -17.13 22.24 10.46
CA LEU A 327 -18.58 22.32 10.56
C LEU A 327 -18.99 23.40 11.57
N ASP A 328 -19.55 24.49 11.05
CA ASP A 328 -20.13 25.59 11.82
C ASP A 328 -21.64 25.60 11.66
N LEU A 329 -22.33 25.99 12.74
CA LEU A 329 -23.78 26.06 12.81
C LEU A 329 -24.18 27.37 13.50
N SER A 330 -24.95 28.19 12.80
CA SER A 330 -25.53 29.41 13.35
C SER A 330 -27.06 29.34 13.28
N LEU A 331 -27.72 29.65 14.39
CA LEU A 331 -29.18 29.63 14.52
C LEU A 331 -29.65 31.02 14.93
N THR A 332 -30.56 31.60 14.14
CA THR A 332 -31.13 32.92 14.37
C THR A 332 -32.66 32.89 14.37
N PRO A 333 -33.32 33.28 15.48
CA PRO A 333 -32.74 33.52 16.81
C PRO A 333 -32.36 32.22 17.52
N SER A 334 -31.44 32.30 18.48
CA SER A 334 -31.03 31.20 19.37
C SER A 334 -31.25 31.59 20.84
N GLY A 335 -31.29 30.59 21.72
CA GLY A 335 -31.61 30.79 23.13
C GLY A 335 -33.11 30.95 23.39
N GLU A 336 -33.47 31.62 24.48
CA GLU A 336 -34.85 31.86 24.84
C GLU A 336 -35.42 33.09 24.12
N VAL A 337 -36.56 32.92 23.46
CA VAL A 337 -37.26 33.98 22.71
C VAL A 337 -38.72 34.00 23.14
N ILE A 338 -39.16 35.16 23.63
CA ILE A 338 -40.55 35.42 24.01
C ILE A 338 -41.21 36.24 22.91
N LYS A 339 -42.34 35.75 22.38
CA LYS A 339 -43.13 36.40 21.33
C LYS A 339 -44.60 36.41 21.68
N GLN A 340 -45.34 37.37 21.13
CA GLN A 340 -46.79 37.44 21.29
C GLN A 340 -47.48 36.55 20.27
N ILE A 341 -48.66 36.04 20.62
CA ILE A 341 -49.53 35.30 19.69
C ILE A 341 -49.84 36.16 18.46
N GLY A 342 -49.83 35.54 17.28
CA GLY A 342 -50.09 36.21 16.01
C GLY A 342 -48.85 36.83 15.36
N GLU A 343 -47.77 37.07 16.09
CA GLU A 343 -46.52 37.62 15.54
C GLU A 343 -45.83 36.63 14.59
N ALA A 344 -45.07 37.16 13.64
CA ALA A 344 -44.18 36.36 12.80
C ALA A 344 -42.83 36.16 13.48
N LEU A 345 -42.23 34.99 13.30
CA LEU A 345 -40.89 34.68 13.77
C LEU A 345 -40.09 33.99 12.65
N PRO A 346 -39.23 34.73 11.94
CA PRO A 346 -38.31 34.12 10.99
C PRO A 346 -37.26 33.32 11.77
N VAL A 347 -37.17 32.03 11.47
CA VAL A 347 -36.13 31.15 12.03
C VAL A 347 -35.23 30.71 10.88
N SER A 348 -33.94 30.99 11.00
CA SER A 348 -32.94 30.58 10.02
C SER A 348 -31.85 29.79 10.72
N CYS A 349 -31.47 28.67 10.11
CA CYS A 349 -30.32 27.88 10.53
C CYS A 349 -29.34 27.80 9.37
N THR A 350 -28.21 28.48 9.51
CA THR A 350 -27.17 28.55 8.48
C THR A 350 -26.00 27.66 8.87
N ILE A 351 -25.48 26.93 7.87
CA ILE A 351 -24.40 25.96 8.03
C ILE A 351 -23.26 26.40 7.12
N SER A 352 -22.05 26.39 7.66
CA SER A 352 -20.82 26.53 6.90
C SER A 352 -19.96 25.30 7.15
N SER A 353 -19.65 24.53 6.10
CA SER A 353 -18.96 23.25 6.23
C SER A 353 -18.09 22.97 5.02
N SER A 354 -17.05 22.15 5.20
CA SER A 354 -16.13 21.78 4.12
C SER A 354 -16.74 20.82 3.09
N ARG A 355 -17.84 20.15 3.43
CA ARG A 355 -18.63 19.29 2.54
C ARG A 355 -20.12 19.50 2.79
N ASN A 356 -20.96 18.84 2.00
CA ASN A 356 -22.41 18.85 2.18
C ASN A 356 -22.79 18.25 3.54
N ALA A 357 -23.29 19.08 4.45
CA ALA A 357 -23.77 18.66 5.76
C ALA A 357 -25.28 18.40 5.72
N THR A 358 -25.73 17.38 6.45
CA THR A 358 -27.16 17.10 6.59
C THR A 358 -27.73 17.82 7.79
N VAL A 359 -28.78 18.60 7.56
CA VAL A 359 -29.46 19.40 8.59
C VAL A 359 -30.79 18.78 8.92
N PHE A 360 -31.14 18.79 10.20
CA PHE A 360 -32.48 18.41 10.63
C PHE A 360 -32.91 19.14 11.88
N TRP A 361 -34.23 19.19 12.02
CA TRP A 361 -34.89 19.91 13.09
C TRP A 361 -35.56 18.93 14.05
N LEU A 362 -35.46 19.22 15.34
CA LEU A 362 -36.27 18.58 16.36
C LEU A 362 -37.09 19.63 17.10
N LYS A 363 -38.35 19.32 17.39
CA LYS A 363 -39.18 20.06 18.34
C LYS A 363 -39.45 19.16 19.53
N ASP A 364 -39.06 19.59 20.72
CA ASP A 364 -39.22 18.83 21.97
C ASP A 364 -38.72 17.37 21.82
N ASN A 365 -37.52 17.23 21.25
CA ASN A 365 -36.86 15.96 20.90
C ASN A 365 -37.55 15.09 19.84
N THR A 366 -38.59 15.59 19.18
CA THR A 366 -39.28 14.90 18.08
C THR A 366 -38.83 15.44 16.74
N ARG A 367 -38.42 14.57 15.81
CA ARG A 367 -37.92 14.98 14.49
C ARG A 367 -39.03 15.62 13.65
N MET A 368 -38.74 16.80 13.11
CA MET A 368 -39.63 17.53 12.21
C MET A 368 -39.44 17.08 10.77
N ARG A 369 -40.51 17.19 9.96
CA ARG A 369 -40.45 16.91 8.51
C ARG A 369 -39.87 18.06 7.70
N SER A 370 -40.02 19.28 8.20
CA SER A 370 -39.57 20.51 7.55
C SER A 370 -38.97 21.46 8.59
N SER A 371 -38.23 22.47 8.13
CA SER A 371 -37.79 23.56 8.98
C SER A 371 -38.98 24.31 9.59
N PRO A 372 -38.84 24.83 10.83
CA PRO A 372 -39.88 25.66 11.44
C PRO A 372 -40.10 26.93 10.61
N SER A 373 -41.36 27.33 10.45
CA SER A 373 -41.75 28.55 9.75
C SER A 373 -42.97 29.13 10.46
N PHE A 374 -42.82 30.34 11.00
CA PHE A 374 -43.86 31.00 11.79
C PHE A 374 -44.25 32.32 11.14
N SER A 375 -45.28 32.29 10.30
CA SER A 375 -45.90 33.51 9.74
C SER A 375 -46.84 34.18 10.74
N SER A 376 -47.50 33.39 11.59
CA SER A 376 -48.38 33.86 12.66
C SER A 376 -48.40 32.84 13.80
N LEU A 377 -47.74 33.17 14.90
CA LEU A 377 -47.51 32.28 16.03
C LEU A 377 -48.79 31.88 16.77
N GLN A 378 -48.85 30.61 17.19
CA GLN A 378 -49.89 30.03 18.04
C GLN A 378 -49.30 29.51 19.36
N TYR A 379 -50.12 29.31 20.39
CA TYR A 379 -49.63 28.77 21.67
C TYR A 379 -48.95 27.40 21.55
N GLN A 380 -49.44 26.57 20.63
CA GLN A 380 -48.87 25.26 20.33
C GLN A 380 -47.50 25.33 19.67
N ASP A 381 -47.10 26.47 19.10
CA ASP A 381 -45.78 26.66 18.49
C ASP A 381 -44.68 26.83 19.54
N ALA A 382 -45.04 27.12 20.80
CA ALA A 382 -44.10 27.11 21.90
C ALA A 382 -43.41 25.74 22.05
N GLY A 383 -42.16 25.75 22.50
CA GLY A 383 -41.35 24.55 22.68
C GLY A 383 -39.86 24.77 22.37
N ASN A 384 -39.10 23.68 22.46
CA ASN A 384 -37.66 23.68 22.20
C ASN A 384 -37.37 23.20 20.79
N TYR A 385 -36.89 24.10 19.95
CA TYR A 385 -36.45 23.81 18.58
C TYR A 385 -34.94 23.61 18.56
N ILE A 386 -34.50 22.45 18.09
CA ILE A 386 -33.09 22.09 17.95
C ILE A 386 -32.79 22.00 16.47
N CYS A 387 -31.87 22.85 15.98
CA CYS A 387 -31.23 22.65 14.69
C CYS A 387 -29.98 21.80 14.93
N GLU A 388 -29.91 20.63 14.31
CA GLU A 388 -28.78 19.72 14.41
C GLU A 388 -28.22 19.43 13.01
N THR A 389 -26.90 19.52 12.90
CA THR A 389 -26.18 19.25 11.66
C THR A 389 -25.02 18.29 11.92
N THR A 390 -24.73 17.44 10.94
CA THR A 390 -23.65 16.46 11.02
C THR A 390 -23.02 16.26 9.66
N LEU A 391 -21.70 16.04 9.65
CA LEU A 391 -20.95 15.60 8.47
C LEU A 391 -20.74 14.09 8.59
N GLN A 392 -21.58 13.28 7.94
CA GLN A 392 -21.56 11.82 8.16
C GLN A 392 -20.25 11.15 7.73
N GLU A 393 -19.58 11.69 6.71
CA GLU A 393 -18.31 11.19 6.18
C GLU A 393 -17.11 11.46 7.10
N VAL A 394 -17.25 12.38 8.07
CA VAL A 394 -16.16 12.79 8.95
C VAL A 394 -16.59 12.63 10.39
N GLU A 395 -15.98 11.65 11.05
CA GLU A 395 -16.27 11.31 12.43
C GLU A 395 -16.17 12.53 13.36
N GLY A 396 -17.09 12.69 14.31
CA GLY A 396 -17.00 13.73 15.35
C GLY A 396 -17.37 15.16 14.90
N LEU A 397 -17.66 15.41 13.62
CA LEU A 397 -18.22 16.69 13.18
C LEU A 397 -19.74 16.69 13.27
N LYS A 398 -20.23 17.03 14.47
CA LYS A 398 -21.65 17.21 14.78
C LYS A 398 -21.84 18.48 15.60
N LYS A 399 -22.83 19.30 15.23
CA LYS A 399 -23.18 20.54 15.95
C LYS A 399 -24.68 20.64 16.15
N ARG A 400 -25.08 21.27 17.25
CA ARG A 400 -26.48 21.54 17.57
C ARG A 400 -26.64 22.93 18.18
N GLN A 401 -27.72 23.61 17.85
CA GLN A 401 -28.14 24.89 18.41
C GLN A 401 -29.60 24.81 18.84
N ILE A 402 -29.97 25.58 19.86
CA ILE A 402 -31.29 25.50 20.50
C ILE A 402 -31.97 26.86 20.48
N LEU A 403 -33.26 26.86 20.14
CA LEU A 403 -34.21 27.97 20.26
C LEU A 403 -35.35 27.52 21.17
N THR A 404 -35.51 28.15 22.33
CA THR A 404 -36.64 27.96 23.22
C THR A 404 -37.66 29.06 22.95
N LEU A 405 -38.75 28.69 22.28
CA LEU A 405 -39.81 29.63 21.90
C LEU A 405 -40.92 29.63 22.94
N ILE A 406 -41.21 30.81 23.49
CA ILE A 406 -42.31 31.07 24.40
C ILE A 406 -43.31 31.98 23.69
N VAL A 407 -44.54 31.51 23.51
CA VAL A 407 -45.63 32.29 22.90
C VAL A 407 -46.58 32.74 23.99
N GLN A 408 -46.67 34.04 24.23
CA GLN A 408 -47.53 34.67 25.23
C GLN A 408 -48.74 35.36 24.58
N GLY A 409 -49.82 35.52 25.34
CA GLY A 409 -50.98 36.28 24.88
C GLY A 409 -52.20 36.06 25.75
N LYS A 410 -53.32 36.67 25.35
CA LYS A 410 -54.60 36.51 26.06
C LYS A 410 -55.22 35.11 25.88
N PRO A 411 -55.97 34.60 26.87
CA PRO A 411 -56.65 33.31 26.74
C PRO A 411 -57.64 33.31 25.56
N GLN A 412 -57.75 32.20 24.84
CA GLN A 412 -58.77 31.95 23.85
C GLN A 412 -59.69 30.84 24.35
N ILE A 413 -61.01 31.06 24.28
CA ILE A 413 -62.01 30.15 24.84
C ILE A 413 -62.95 29.63 23.76
N LYS A 414 -63.08 28.31 23.66
CA LYS A 414 -64.11 27.64 22.86
C LYS A 414 -64.97 26.73 23.71
N MET A 415 -66.27 27.02 23.78
CA MET A 415 -67.23 26.21 24.53
C MET A 415 -67.93 25.16 23.65
N THR A 416 -68.19 24.00 24.23
CA THR A 416 -68.96 22.90 23.60
C THR A 416 -69.88 22.25 24.62
N LYS A 417 -70.97 21.64 24.15
CA LYS A 417 -71.94 20.91 24.96
C LYS A 417 -72.16 19.50 24.43
N LYS A 418 -72.29 18.52 25.33
CA LYS A 418 -72.65 17.14 25.02
C LYS A 418 -73.71 16.65 26.00
N THR A 419 -74.84 16.17 25.50
CA THR A 419 -75.87 15.51 26.33
C THR A 419 -75.40 14.10 26.69
N SER A 420 -75.66 13.67 27.93
CA SER A 420 -75.42 12.30 28.38
C SER A 420 -76.28 11.31 27.60
N THR A 421 -75.85 10.05 27.52
CA THR A 421 -76.52 8.98 26.75
C THR A 421 -77.93 8.66 27.25
N ASP A 422 -78.16 8.83 28.55
CA ASP A 422 -79.43 8.69 29.25
C ASP A 422 -80.24 10.00 29.31
N GLY A 423 -79.72 11.08 28.71
CA GLY A 423 -80.35 12.41 28.74
C GLY A 423 -80.27 13.13 30.10
N SER A 424 -79.75 12.50 31.15
CA SER A 424 -79.88 12.95 32.54
C SER A 424 -79.02 14.16 32.92
N TYR A 425 -77.96 14.43 32.18
CA TYR A 425 -77.13 15.63 32.35
C TYR A 425 -76.49 16.08 31.03
N LYS A 426 -76.02 17.32 30.99
CA LYS A 426 -75.21 17.89 29.90
C LYS A 426 -73.81 18.20 30.42
N THR A 427 -72.80 17.73 29.69
CA THR A 427 -71.40 18.07 29.94
C THR A 427 -71.02 19.26 29.10
N ILE A 428 -70.54 20.31 29.74
CA ILE A 428 -70.10 21.55 29.09
C ILE A 428 -68.59 21.62 29.22
N SER A 429 -67.91 21.75 28.09
CA SER A 429 -66.45 21.77 28.02
C SER A 429 -65.98 23.12 27.50
N CYS A 430 -65.23 23.83 28.33
CA CYS A 430 -64.53 25.07 28.00
C CYS A 430 -63.09 24.71 27.60
N HIS A 431 -62.81 24.76 26.31
CA HIS A 431 -61.47 24.57 25.78
C HIS A 431 -60.74 25.89 25.86
N VAL A 432 -59.66 25.92 26.63
CA VAL A 432 -58.88 27.13 26.90
C VAL A 432 -57.49 26.95 26.31
N GLU A 433 -57.06 27.94 25.53
CA GLU A 433 -55.71 28.06 25.01
C GLU A 433 -55.10 29.39 25.49
N GLY A 434 -53.92 29.38 26.08
CA GLY A 434 -53.32 30.60 26.63
C GLY A 434 -52.04 30.32 27.40
N PHE A 435 -51.10 31.25 27.36
CA PHE A 435 -49.88 31.21 28.15
C PHE A 435 -49.50 32.63 28.65
N PRO A 436 -49.15 32.82 29.94
CA PRO A 436 -49.07 31.80 31.00
C PRO A 436 -50.42 31.14 31.33
N LYS A 437 -50.40 29.98 32.00
CA LYS A 437 -51.59 29.14 32.23
C LYS A 437 -52.74 29.98 32.80
N PRO A 438 -53.87 30.14 32.07
CA PRO A 438 -55.03 30.85 32.55
C PRO A 438 -55.74 30.13 33.71
N ALA A 439 -56.27 30.88 34.66
CA ALA A 439 -57.23 30.41 35.66
C ALA A 439 -58.65 30.45 35.09
N VAL A 440 -59.45 29.41 35.34
CA VAL A 440 -60.82 29.31 34.81
C VAL A 440 -61.86 29.46 35.92
N GLN A 441 -62.87 30.28 35.66
CA GLN A 441 -64.03 30.47 36.50
C GLN A 441 -65.31 30.23 35.69
N TRP A 442 -66.29 29.60 36.31
CA TRP A 442 -67.58 29.30 35.69
C TRP A 442 -68.69 30.06 36.38
N THR A 443 -69.59 30.68 35.60
CA THR A 443 -70.80 31.32 36.12
C THR A 443 -72.03 30.83 35.37
N SER A 444 -73.15 30.71 36.08
CA SER A 444 -74.46 30.38 35.51
C SER A 444 -75.45 31.47 35.86
N SER A 445 -76.37 31.77 34.94
CA SER A 445 -77.50 32.67 35.21
C SER A 445 -78.43 32.16 36.33
N GLY A 446 -78.36 30.87 36.70
CA GLY A 446 -79.23 30.24 37.71
C GLY A 446 -78.52 29.74 38.99
N GLY A 447 -77.24 30.05 39.24
CA GLY A 447 -76.56 29.66 40.49
C GLY A 447 -75.05 29.44 40.42
N VAL A 448 -74.46 28.96 41.53
CA VAL A 448 -73.01 28.73 41.70
C VAL A 448 -72.60 27.33 41.23
N ILE A 449 -71.52 27.24 40.45
CA ILE A 449 -70.98 25.97 39.94
C ILE A 449 -69.83 25.51 40.84
N ASN A 450 -70.05 24.44 41.62
CA ASN A 450 -69.11 24.00 42.67
C ASN A 450 -68.18 22.84 42.27
N LYS A 451 -68.42 22.20 41.12
CA LYS A 451 -67.61 21.06 40.63
C LYS A 451 -67.11 21.32 39.21
N THR A 452 -65.80 21.48 39.08
CA THR A 452 -65.09 21.64 37.81
C THR A 452 -64.02 20.55 37.69
N GLU A 453 -63.89 19.97 36.51
CA GLU A 453 -62.84 19.01 36.18
C GLU A 453 -61.92 19.62 35.13
N GLU A 454 -60.62 19.77 35.41
CA GLU A 454 -59.63 20.25 34.44
C GLU A 454 -58.76 19.11 33.89
N THR A 455 -58.51 19.14 32.58
CA THR A 455 -57.47 18.29 32.00
C THR A 455 -56.08 18.84 32.30
N LYS A 456 -55.05 17.99 32.17
CA LYS A 456 -53.65 18.43 32.24
C LYS A 456 -53.38 19.54 31.23
N TYR A 457 -52.67 20.57 31.67
CA TYR A 457 -52.21 21.67 30.83
C TYR A 457 -51.00 21.23 29.99
N MET A 458 -51.15 21.21 28.67
CA MET A 458 -50.14 20.73 27.71
C MET A 458 -50.11 21.66 26.50
N ASN A 459 -48.92 22.12 26.09
CA ASN A 459 -48.71 22.99 24.91
C ASN A 459 -49.65 24.21 24.85
N GLY A 460 -49.87 24.87 25.99
CA GLY A 460 -50.74 26.03 26.09
C GLY A 460 -52.24 25.72 26.14
N LYS A 461 -52.65 24.44 26.18
CA LYS A 461 -54.05 24.02 26.09
C LYS A 461 -54.50 23.17 27.27
N PHE A 462 -55.74 23.37 27.69
CA PHE A 462 -56.45 22.51 28.64
C PHE A 462 -57.96 22.67 28.46
N VAL A 463 -58.72 21.77 29.07
CA VAL A 463 -60.18 21.78 29.02
C VAL A 463 -60.71 21.77 30.45
N SER A 464 -61.51 22.77 30.80
CA SER A 464 -62.31 22.77 32.02
C SER A 464 -63.71 22.23 31.69
N LYS A 465 -64.22 21.31 32.49
CA LYS A 465 -65.51 20.64 32.27
C LYS A 465 -66.41 20.79 33.47
N ILE A 466 -67.70 20.96 33.20
CA ILE A 466 -68.76 20.96 34.20
C ILE A 466 -69.89 20.04 33.73
N LYS A 467 -70.55 19.39 34.66
CA LYS A 467 -71.77 18.60 34.41
C LYS A 467 -72.94 19.34 35.03
N ILE A 468 -73.98 19.60 34.25
CA ILE A 468 -75.18 20.30 34.71
C ILE A 468 -76.43 19.56 34.23
N ALA A 469 -77.50 19.61 35.03
CA ALA A 469 -78.82 19.11 34.69
C ALA A 469 -79.82 20.25 34.90
N PRO A 470 -79.92 21.20 33.94
CA PRO A 470 -80.73 22.39 34.16
C PRO A 470 -82.21 22.09 33.99
N GLU A 471 -83.04 22.58 34.90
CA GLU A 471 -84.51 22.49 34.86
C GLU A 471 -85.11 23.53 33.89
N GLU A 472 -84.41 24.66 33.71
CA GLU A 472 -84.77 25.72 32.76
C GLU A 472 -83.62 26.00 31.78
N ASN A 473 -83.88 26.83 30.76
CA ASN A 473 -82.82 27.26 29.85
C ASN A 473 -81.83 28.18 30.60
N VAL A 474 -80.58 27.72 30.76
CA VAL A 474 -79.53 28.46 31.47
C VAL A 474 -78.45 28.94 30.52
N THR A 475 -77.91 30.13 30.80
CA THR A 475 -76.72 30.63 30.12
C THR A 475 -75.51 30.35 30.99
N LEU A 476 -74.55 29.62 30.44
CA LEU A 476 -73.29 29.32 31.11
C LEU A 476 -72.19 30.16 30.54
N THR A 477 -71.39 30.75 31.41
CA THR A 477 -70.28 31.60 31.05
C THR A 477 -68.99 31.02 31.59
N CYS A 478 -68.02 30.82 30.71
CA CYS A 478 -66.65 30.45 31.07
C CYS A 478 -65.78 31.70 30.99
N ILE A 479 -65.10 32.01 32.09
CA ILE A 479 -64.16 33.12 32.21
C ILE A 479 -62.77 32.50 32.35
N ALA A 480 -61.84 32.85 31.46
CA ALA A 480 -60.44 32.46 31.57
C ALA A 480 -59.57 33.71 31.71
N GLU A 481 -58.71 33.74 32.72
CA GLU A 481 -57.89 34.90 33.07
C GLU A 481 -56.43 34.47 33.23
N ASN A 482 -55.52 35.14 32.55
CA ASN A 482 -54.10 35.04 32.84
C ASN A 482 -53.55 36.41 33.25
N GLN A 483 -52.26 36.47 33.58
CA GLN A 483 -51.60 37.71 34.01
C GLN A 483 -51.60 38.84 32.95
N LEU A 484 -52.03 38.56 31.72
CA LEU A 484 -52.08 39.54 30.63
C LEU A 484 -53.49 40.08 30.45
N GLU A 485 -54.48 39.20 30.30
CA GLU A 485 -55.87 39.61 30.02
C GLU A 485 -56.91 38.56 30.44
N ARG A 486 -58.16 39.01 30.53
CA ARG A 486 -59.35 38.19 30.82
C ARG A 486 -60.19 38.00 29.56
N THR A 487 -60.60 36.77 29.29
CA THR A 487 -61.51 36.41 28.18
C THR A 487 -62.76 35.71 28.69
N VAL A 488 -63.89 35.97 28.04
CA VAL A 488 -65.20 35.47 28.44
C VAL A 488 -65.91 34.88 27.22
N ASN A 489 -66.55 33.72 27.40
CA ASN A 489 -67.42 33.13 26.39
C ASN A 489 -68.65 32.53 27.07
N SER A 490 -69.81 32.60 26.43
CA SER A 490 -71.09 32.15 26.98
C SER A 490 -71.82 31.19 26.03
N LEU A 491 -72.55 30.23 26.59
CA LEU A 491 -73.29 29.22 25.86
C LEU A 491 -74.68 29.01 26.47
N ASN A 492 -75.72 29.07 25.65
CA ASN A 492 -77.08 28.76 26.06
C ASN A 492 -77.30 27.24 26.07
N VAL A 493 -77.78 26.74 27.20
CA VAL A 493 -78.03 25.31 27.45
C VAL A 493 -79.50 25.13 27.79
N SER A 494 -80.18 24.28 27.03
CA SER A 494 -81.60 24.02 27.22
C SER A 494 -81.85 23.13 28.43
N ALA A 495 -83.06 23.24 29.00
CA ALA A 495 -83.57 22.34 30.02
C ALA A 495 -83.50 20.86 29.59
N ILE A 496 -83.44 19.96 30.56
CA ILE A 496 -83.67 18.52 30.35
C ILE A 496 -85.18 18.30 30.43
N SER A 497 -85.80 17.91 29.32
CA SER A 497 -87.22 17.59 29.29
C SER A 497 -87.47 16.29 30.07
N ILE A 498 -88.14 16.39 31.21
CA ILE A 498 -88.75 15.25 31.91
C ILE A 498 -90.04 14.92 31.14
N PRO A 499 -90.24 13.70 30.60
CA PRO A 499 -91.55 13.33 30.09
C PRO A 499 -92.52 13.23 31.28
N GLU A 500 -93.49 14.14 31.35
CA GLU A 500 -94.59 14.07 32.33
C GLU A 500 -95.44 12.82 32.05
N SER A 501 -95.67 12.04 33.11
CA SER A 501 -96.55 10.89 33.13
C SER A 501 -98.00 11.36 33.23
N ASP A 502 -98.77 11.23 32.15
CA ASP A 502 -100.21 11.44 32.18
C ASP A 502 -100.89 10.37 33.07
N GLU A 503 -101.52 10.81 34.17
CA GLU A 503 -102.50 10.00 34.90
C GLU A 503 -103.85 9.99 34.12
N PRO A 504 -104.55 8.85 33.99
CA PRO A 504 -105.75 8.73 33.17
C PRO A 504 -107.05 8.93 33.98
N GLU A 505 -108.04 9.61 33.38
CA GLU A 505 -109.43 9.64 33.87
C GLU A 505 -110.20 8.35 33.51
N GLU A 506 -111.00 7.88 34.48
CA GLU A 506 -111.86 6.69 34.44
C GLU A 506 -113.06 6.81 33.49
N LYS A 507 -113.35 5.77 32.70
CA LYS A 507 -114.42 4.79 33.05
C LYS A 507 -114.54 3.62 32.08
N SER A 508 -114.77 2.49 32.73
CA SER A 508 -115.22 1.16 32.30
C SER A 508 -116.44 1.15 31.38
N ASP A 509 -116.40 0.31 30.33
CA ASP A 509 -117.26 -0.88 30.29
C ASP A 509 -116.71 -1.96 29.32
N ASP A 510 -117.02 -3.19 29.70
CA ASP A 510 -116.49 -4.52 29.36
C ASP A 510 -116.24 -4.96 27.89
N ASN A 511 -115.10 -5.67 27.72
CA ASN A 511 -114.91 -7.03 27.15
C ASN A 511 -115.82 -7.49 25.97
N MET A 512 -115.35 -8.13 24.89
CA MET A 512 -114.20 -9.02 24.70
C MET A 512 -114.01 -9.32 23.18
N GLU A 513 -112.76 -9.66 22.83
CA GLU A 513 -112.30 -10.60 21.78
C GLU A 513 -111.41 -10.09 20.61
N ASN A 514 -110.21 -10.70 20.57
CA ASN A 514 -109.29 -10.97 19.47
C ASN A 514 -108.29 -9.90 18.95
N VAL A 515 -107.16 -9.82 19.66
CA VAL A 515 -105.82 -10.30 19.24
C VAL A 515 -105.26 -9.88 17.87
N ASN A 516 -104.14 -9.14 17.96
CA ASN A 516 -102.90 -9.18 17.16
C ASN A 516 -102.85 -8.52 15.77
N ASP A 517 -102.07 -7.43 15.67
CA ASP A 517 -101.09 -7.28 14.57
C ASP A 517 -100.08 -6.15 14.85
N GLN A 518 -98.99 -6.46 15.58
CA GLN A 518 -97.71 -5.75 15.45
C GLN A 518 -96.59 -6.75 15.15
N ALA A 519 -96.76 -7.48 14.06
CA ALA A 519 -95.73 -8.36 13.48
C ALA A 519 -95.28 -7.94 12.07
N LYS A 520 -95.62 -6.73 11.58
CA LYS A 520 -95.39 -6.35 10.17
C LYS A 520 -94.33 -5.27 9.90
N LEU A 521 -93.75 -4.61 10.90
CA LEU A 521 -92.77 -3.53 10.68
C LEU A 521 -91.31 -3.91 10.97
N ILE A 522 -91.06 -4.86 11.89
CA ILE A 522 -89.68 -5.30 12.22
C ILE A 522 -89.15 -6.29 11.17
N VAL A 523 -90.03 -7.08 10.55
CA VAL A 523 -89.65 -8.05 9.51
C VAL A 523 -89.14 -7.35 8.23
N GLY A 524 -89.64 -6.15 7.90
CA GLY A 524 -89.20 -5.40 6.72
C GLY A 524 -87.75 -4.91 6.79
N ILE A 525 -87.30 -4.47 7.97
CA ILE A 525 -85.94 -3.91 8.16
C ILE A 525 -84.90 -5.02 8.23
N VAL A 526 -85.21 -6.14 8.89
CA VAL A 526 -84.29 -7.28 8.99
C VAL A 526 -84.16 -8.01 7.65
N VAL A 527 -85.24 -8.16 6.88
CA VAL A 527 -85.19 -8.75 5.52
C VAL A 527 -84.45 -7.82 4.55
N GLY A 528 -84.61 -6.49 4.68
CA GLY A 528 -83.84 -5.53 3.88
C GLY A 528 -82.32 -5.57 4.14
N LEU A 529 -81.90 -5.69 5.41
CA LEU A 529 -80.50 -5.79 5.78
C LEU A 529 -79.88 -7.14 5.40
N LEU A 530 -80.63 -8.24 5.49
CA LEU A 530 -80.17 -9.56 5.04
C LEU A 530 -80.04 -9.65 3.51
N LEU A 531 -80.93 -9.02 2.75
CA LEU A 531 -80.80 -8.93 1.29
C LEU A 531 -79.61 -8.05 0.87
N ALA A 532 -79.35 -6.94 1.56
CA ALA A 532 -78.18 -6.10 1.29
C ALA A 532 -76.85 -6.83 1.58
N ALA A 533 -76.79 -7.60 2.67
CA ALA A 533 -75.63 -8.41 3.01
C ALA A 533 -75.40 -9.55 2.01
N LEU A 534 -76.46 -10.18 1.49
CA LEU A 534 -76.38 -11.18 0.42
C LEU A 534 -75.86 -10.58 -0.89
N VAL A 535 -76.33 -9.39 -1.27
CA VAL A 535 -75.84 -8.70 -2.48
C VAL A 535 -74.37 -8.31 -2.34
N ALA A 536 -73.95 -7.81 -1.18
CA ALA A 536 -72.53 -7.50 -0.90
C ALA A 536 -71.65 -8.77 -0.89
N GLY A 537 -72.16 -9.87 -0.33
CA GLY A 537 -71.48 -11.17 -0.35
C GLY A 537 -71.32 -11.75 -1.76
N VAL A 538 -72.36 -11.66 -2.60
CA VAL A 538 -72.30 -12.10 -4.01
C VAL A 538 -71.37 -11.21 -4.83
N ALA A 539 -71.36 -9.89 -4.60
CA ALA A 539 -70.42 -8.97 -5.26
C ALA A 539 -68.97 -9.26 -4.85
N TYR A 540 -68.71 -9.52 -3.56
CA TYR A 540 -67.38 -9.92 -3.08
C TYR A 540 -66.96 -11.29 -3.62
N TRP A 541 -67.88 -12.26 -3.70
CA TRP A 541 -67.61 -13.57 -4.28
C TRP A 541 -67.34 -13.52 -5.79
N LEU A 542 -68.05 -12.67 -6.55
CA LEU A 542 -67.77 -12.41 -7.96
C LEU A 542 -66.43 -11.71 -8.16
N TYR A 543 -66.05 -10.78 -7.28
CA TYR A 543 -64.73 -10.14 -7.29
C TYR A 543 -63.60 -11.15 -7.05
N VAL A 544 -63.73 -12.03 -6.04
CA VAL A 544 -62.75 -13.08 -5.75
C VAL A 544 -62.70 -14.15 -6.86
N LYS A 545 -63.84 -14.48 -7.48
CA LYS A 545 -63.92 -15.42 -8.62
C LYS A 545 -63.30 -14.86 -9.90
N LYS A 546 -63.43 -13.55 -10.15
CA LYS A 546 -62.79 -12.85 -11.30
C LYS A 546 -61.28 -12.69 -11.09
N SER A 547 -60.83 -12.52 -9.86
CA SER A 547 -59.40 -12.51 -9.48
C SER A 547 -58.71 -13.87 -9.71
N LYS A 548 -59.37 -14.99 -9.41
CA LYS A 548 -58.80 -16.34 -9.63
C LYS A 548 -58.84 -16.86 -11.08
N SER A 549 -59.55 -16.20 -11.99
CA SER A 549 -59.55 -16.55 -13.42
C SER A 549 -58.58 -15.70 -14.27
N ALA A 550 -57.87 -14.73 -13.68
CA ALA A 550 -56.91 -13.87 -14.36
C ALA A 550 -55.43 -14.23 -14.08
N SER A 551 -55.17 -15.36 -13.40
CA SER A 551 -53.81 -15.89 -13.13
C SER A 551 -53.57 -17.23 -13.86
N LYS A 552 -53.99 -17.29 -15.13
CA LYS A 552 -53.63 -18.35 -16.10
C LYS A 552 -53.58 -17.75 -17.51
N HIS A 553 -52.74 -16.74 -17.72
CA HIS A 553 -52.22 -16.39 -19.06
C HIS A 553 -51.08 -15.34 -19.01
N VAL A 554 -50.05 -15.53 -18.19
CA VAL A 554 -48.70 -15.00 -18.48
C VAL A 554 -47.71 -15.98 -17.84
N ASP A 555 -47.57 -17.14 -18.49
CA ASP A 555 -46.39 -18.00 -18.36
C ASP A 555 -46.05 -18.43 -19.80
N LYS A 556 -45.42 -17.48 -20.51
CA LYS A 556 -44.76 -17.67 -21.80
C LYS A 556 -43.88 -16.45 -22.01
N ASP A 557 -42.72 -16.49 -21.34
CA ASP A 557 -41.43 -16.11 -21.91
C ASP A 557 -40.38 -16.23 -20.81
N LEU A 558 -39.83 -17.45 -20.70
CA LEU A 558 -38.47 -17.66 -20.21
C LEU A 558 -37.80 -18.57 -21.22
N GLY A 559 -36.91 -17.97 -21.99
CA GLY A 559 -35.99 -18.65 -22.89
C GLY A 559 -34.75 -17.79 -23.04
N ASN A 560 -33.62 -18.32 -22.56
CA ASN A 560 -32.24 -17.83 -22.70
C ASN A 560 -31.87 -16.65 -21.76
N ILE A 561 -30.86 -16.69 -20.89
CA ILE A 561 -29.61 -17.48 -20.83
C ILE A 561 -29.15 -17.50 -19.35
N GLU A 562 -28.95 -18.68 -18.77
CA GLU A 562 -28.00 -18.88 -17.67
C GLU A 562 -27.39 -20.27 -17.81
N GLU A 563 -26.40 -20.37 -18.69
CA GLU A 563 -25.35 -21.38 -18.60
C GLU A 563 -24.06 -20.60 -18.31
N ASN A 564 -23.61 -20.64 -17.05
CA ASN A 564 -22.23 -20.97 -16.68
C ASN A 564 -21.96 -20.58 -15.22
N LYS A 565 -22.06 -21.59 -14.35
CA LYS A 565 -21.23 -21.64 -13.15
C LYS A 565 -20.62 -23.04 -13.02
N LYS A 566 -19.35 -23.17 -13.40
CA LYS A 566 -18.46 -24.15 -12.81
C LYS A 566 -16.99 -23.75 -12.97
N LEU A 567 -16.33 -23.67 -11.82
CA LEU A 567 -14.88 -23.66 -11.56
C LEU A 567 -14.19 -22.32 -11.92
N GLU A 568 -13.34 -21.73 -11.08
CA GLU A 568 -12.36 -22.34 -10.18
C GLU A 568 -11.85 -21.31 -9.13
N GLU A 569 -11.59 -21.80 -7.91
CA GLU A 569 -10.63 -21.21 -6.97
C GLU A 569 -9.20 -21.50 -7.47
N ASN A 570 -8.26 -20.64 -7.05
CA ASN A 570 -6.79 -20.77 -7.15
C ASN A 570 -6.24 -20.43 -8.57
N ASN A 571 -5.26 -19.56 -8.78
CA ASN A 571 -4.02 -19.45 -8.01
C ASN A 571 -3.22 -18.16 -8.28
N HIS A 572 -2.29 -17.93 -7.36
CA HIS A 572 -1.17 -17.01 -7.35
C HIS A 572 -0.14 -17.26 -8.49
N LYS A 573 0.46 -16.18 -9.01
CA LYS A 573 1.91 -15.91 -9.25
C LYS A 573 2.75 -16.73 -10.27
N SER A 574 3.59 -15.96 -11.02
CA SER A 574 4.93 -16.24 -11.59
C SER A 574 5.08 -17.34 -12.66
N GLU A 575 5.96 -17.31 -13.64
CA GLU A 575 7.03 -16.42 -14.15
C GLU A 575 7.50 -17.06 -15.48
N ALA A 576 7.88 -16.26 -16.48
CA ALA A 576 8.86 -16.57 -17.54
C ALA A 576 9.12 -15.33 -18.39
#